data_AF-A0A183PEG9-F1
#
_entry.id   AF-A0A183PEG9-F1
#
_cell.length_a   1.000
_cell.length_b   1.000
_cell.length_c   1.000
_cell.angle_alpha   90.00
_cell.angle_beta   90.00
_cell.angle_gamma   90.00
#
_symmetry.space_group_name_H-M   'P 1'
#
loop_
_entity.id
_entity.type
_entity.pdbx_description
1 polymer ?
#
loop_
_entity_poly.entity_id
_entity_poly.type
_entity_poly.pdbx_seq_one_letter_code
_entity_poly.pdbx_strand_id
1 'polypeptide(L)'
;VGLCRPADIGSDVSHINLHKTFSIPHGGGGPGCGPVCAKSHLAPFLPQHYLYDHTCVSRSGHKMNTENKSSDHFAICSAPFGSASLLPISWAYMRLLGPKGLKRASQTALLNANYMLKRLRDYYKIRYVNSAGMCAHEFIIDCSQFSKQNIDVIDIAKRLMDYDFIPTISVPSRSGKLAEKSYEKIKMEIQGGIANR
;
A
#
# COMPACT_ATOMS: atom_id res chain seq x y z
N VAL A 1 1.20 -8.89 -5.90
CA VAL A 1 2.39 -9.76 -5.72
C VAL A 1 2.21 -11.04 -6.54
N GLY A 2 3.15 -11.41 -7.41
CA GLY A 2 3.07 -12.65 -8.22
C GLY A 2 2.29 -12.57 -9.55
N LEU A 3 1.88 -11.37 -9.98
CA LEU A 3 1.18 -11.13 -11.27
C LEU A 3 1.99 -10.22 -12.21
N CYS A 4 2.51 -9.13 -11.68
CA CYS A 4 3.42 -8.22 -12.37
C CYS A 4 4.50 -7.74 -11.39
N ARG A 5 5.59 -7.19 -11.93
CA ARG A 5 6.69 -6.57 -11.16
C ARG A 5 6.86 -5.13 -11.65
N PRO A 6 6.87 -4.11 -10.78
CA PRO A 6 7.03 -2.72 -11.19
C PRO A 6 8.25 -2.46 -12.08
N ALA A 7 9.37 -3.16 -11.81
CA ALA A 7 10.60 -3.01 -12.59
C ALA A 7 10.44 -3.42 -14.07
N ASP A 8 9.59 -4.42 -14.36
CA ASP A 8 9.36 -4.91 -15.74
C ASP A 8 8.53 -3.91 -16.56
N ILE A 9 7.79 -3.01 -15.89
CA ILE A 9 6.93 -2.01 -16.51
C ILE A 9 7.51 -0.59 -16.38
N GLY A 10 8.81 -0.49 -16.14
CA GLY A 10 9.55 0.77 -16.21
C GLY A 10 9.78 1.49 -14.88
N SER A 11 9.31 0.99 -13.74
CA SER A 11 9.61 1.61 -12.44
C SER A 11 11.08 1.41 -12.04
N ASP A 12 11.80 2.49 -11.73
CA ASP A 12 13.20 2.43 -11.29
C ASP A 12 13.34 2.26 -9.78
N VAL A 13 12.37 2.74 -9.00
CA VAL A 13 12.36 2.69 -7.55
C VAL A 13 10.93 2.54 -7.02
N SER A 14 10.77 1.73 -5.97
CA SER A 14 9.48 1.54 -5.30
C SER A 14 9.70 1.29 -3.81
N HIS A 15 8.91 1.94 -2.96
CA HIS A 15 8.80 1.52 -1.56
C HIS A 15 7.69 0.47 -1.43
N ILE A 16 7.82 -0.39 -0.41
CA ILE A 16 6.84 -1.44 -0.14
C ILE A 16 6.34 -1.30 1.30
N ASN A 17 5.02 -1.17 1.50
CA ASN A 17 4.44 -1.22 2.85
C ASN A 17 4.35 -2.68 3.32
N LEU A 18 5.34 -3.15 4.09
CA LEU A 18 5.31 -4.50 4.66
C LEU A 18 4.12 -4.71 5.63
N HIS A 19 3.68 -3.64 6.29
CA HIS A 19 2.51 -3.62 7.18
C HIS A 19 1.16 -3.62 6.47
N LYS A 20 1.16 -3.59 5.14
CA LYS A 20 -0.05 -3.78 4.32
C LYS A 20 0.04 -5.09 3.56
N THR A 21 1.00 -5.17 2.65
CA THR A 21 1.08 -6.26 1.66
C THR A 21 1.72 -7.54 2.22
N PHE A 22 2.57 -7.42 3.24
CA PHE A 22 3.39 -8.54 3.75
C PHE A 22 3.20 -8.78 5.26
N SER A 23 1.97 -8.58 5.73
CA SER A 23 1.45 -9.11 7.00
C SER A 23 2.07 -8.58 8.30
N ILE A 24 2.91 -7.54 8.29
CA ILE A 24 3.22 -6.84 9.55
C ILE A 24 1.91 -6.24 10.11
N PRO A 25 1.58 -6.41 11.40
CA PRO A 25 0.33 -5.91 11.96
C PRO A 25 0.27 -4.38 11.97
N HIS A 26 -0.91 -3.82 11.72
CA HIS A 26 -1.13 -2.37 11.68
C HIS A 26 -1.02 -1.69 13.06
N GLY A 27 -1.24 -2.43 14.16
CA GLY A 27 -1.02 -1.97 15.54
C GLY A 27 -1.75 -0.68 15.95
N GLY A 28 -2.88 -0.35 15.33
CA GLY A 28 -3.64 0.88 15.62
C GLY A 28 -3.01 2.17 15.07
N GLY A 29 -2.06 2.07 14.13
CA GLY A 29 -1.37 3.23 13.53
C GLY A 29 0.13 3.05 13.36
N GLY A 30 0.66 1.87 13.67
CA GLY A 30 2.07 1.51 13.60
C GLY A 30 2.35 0.31 14.52
N PRO A 31 3.50 -0.37 14.37
CA PRO A 31 4.66 0.01 13.56
C PRO A 31 4.54 -0.40 12.08
N GLY A 32 5.43 0.14 11.25
CA GLY A 32 5.54 -0.23 9.84
C GLY A 32 6.99 -0.29 9.37
N CYS A 33 7.27 -1.16 8.40
CA CYS A 33 8.53 -1.18 7.68
C CYS A 33 8.29 -0.89 6.19
N GLY A 34 9.10 -0.01 5.62
CA GLY A 34 8.98 0.49 4.25
C GLY A 34 10.27 0.29 3.44
N PRO A 35 10.73 -0.94 3.17
CA PRO A 35 11.92 -1.16 2.36
C PRO A 35 11.74 -0.55 0.97
N VAL A 36 12.83 0.03 0.46
CA VAL A 36 12.91 0.58 -0.89
C VAL A 36 13.66 -0.41 -1.77
N CYS A 37 13.05 -0.76 -2.91
CA CYS A 37 13.68 -1.54 -3.97
C CYS A 37 14.01 -0.60 -5.12
N ALA A 38 15.26 -0.63 -5.60
CA ALA A 38 15.72 0.22 -6.69
C ALA A 38 16.49 -0.60 -7.73
N LYS A 39 16.50 -0.16 -8.99
CA LYS A 39 17.36 -0.73 -10.04
C LYS A 39 18.84 -0.46 -9.76
N SER A 40 19.72 -1.24 -10.40
CA SER A 40 21.17 -1.21 -10.17
C SER A 40 21.81 0.17 -10.31
N HIS A 41 21.37 0.99 -11.27
CA HIS A 41 21.90 2.34 -11.47
C HIS A 41 21.58 3.31 -10.32
N LEU A 42 20.57 3.00 -9.49
CA LEU A 42 20.23 3.76 -8.29
C LEU A 42 20.88 3.20 -7.02
N ALA A 43 21.51 2.02 -7.09
CA ALA A 43 22.10 1.38 -5.93
C ALA A 43 23.15 2.25 -5.20
N PRO A 44 24.04 3.01 -5.89
CA PRO A 44 25.01 3.87 -5.21
C PRO A 44 24.37 4.94 -4.32
N PHE A 45 23.15 5.39 -4.65
CA PHE A 45 22.45 6.47 -3.95
C PHE A 45 21.52 5.97 -2.83
N LEU A 46 21.50 4.67 -2.54
CA LEU A 46 20.67 4.14 -1.47
C LEU A 46 21.16 4.62 -0.09
N PRO A 47 20.26 4.80 0.90
CA PRO A 47 20.65 5.24 2.24
C PRO A 47 21.72 4.37 2.88
N GLN A 48 22.66 5.02 3.56
CA GLN A 48 23.73 4.37 4.31
C GLN A 48 23.63 4.75 5.79
N HIS A 49 24.38 4.07 6.66
CA HIS A 49 24.31 4.30 8.11
C HIS A 49 25.70 4.29 8.74
N TYR A 50 26.01 5.29 9.57
CA TYR A 50 27.35 5.48 10.16
C TYR A 50 27.85 4.31 11.02
N LEU A 51 26.94 3.62 11.72
CA LEU A 51 27.27 2.41 12.51
C LEU A 51 27.65 1.19 11.65
N TYR A 52 27.40 1.25 10.35
CA TYR A 52 27.55 0.12 9.45
C TYR A 52 28.15 0.62 8.13
N ASP A 53 29.48 0.68 8.06
CA ASP A 53 30.24 0.95 6.82
C ASP A 53 29.97 -0.13 5.73
N HIS A 54 29.27 -1.20 6.13
CA HIS A 54 28.83 -2.31 5.31
C HIS A 54 27.31 -2.51 5.30
N THR A 55 26.50 -1.47 5.08
CA THR A 55 25.08 -1.72 4.75
C THR A 55 24.99 -2.68 3.55
N CYS A 56 23.83 -3.29 3.30
CA CYS A 56 23.60 -4.18 2.15
C CYS A 56 23.92 -3.53 0.77
N VAL A 57 24.18 -2.21 0.74
CA VAL A 57 24.66 -1.42 -0.39
C VAL A 57 26.20 -1.49 -0.58
N SER A 58 26.96 -1.79 0.46
CA SER A 58 28.45 -1.88 0.43
C SER A 58 28.98 -2.98 -0.48
N ARG A 59 28.16 -3.99 -0.82
CA ARG A 59 28.47 -4.99 -1.87
C ARG A 59 28.55 -4.39 -3.28
N SER A 60 28.12 -3.15 -3.50
CA SER A 60 28.27 -2.44 -4.78
C SER A 60 29.62 -1.73 -4.94
N GLY A 61 30.51 -1.81 -3.94
CA GLY A 61 31.84 -1.20 -3.99
C GLY A 61 31.87 0.31 -3.65
N HIS A 62 30.74 0.90 -3.29
CA HIS A 62 30.68 2.29 -2.83
C HIS A 62 30.99 2.34 -1.33
N LYS A 63 32.18 2.85 -0.97
CA LYS A 63 32.56 3.13 0.43
C LYS A 63 32.07 4.52 0.83
N MET A 64 31.60 4.67 2.07
CA MET A 64 31.35 5.99 2.66
C MET A 64 32.64 6.79 2.63
N ASN A 65 32.62 8.00 2.06
CA ASN A 65 33.71 8.94 2.27
C ASN A 65 33.52 9.56 3.67
N THR A 66 34.28 9.06 4.65
CA THR A 66 34.22 9.51 6.06
C THR A 66 34.94 10.85 6.29
N GLU A 67 35.75 11.31 5.33
CA GLU A 67 36.51 12.57 5.41
C GLU A 67 35.67 13.76 4.91
N ASN A 68 34.83 13.55 3.89
CA ASN A 68 33.81 14.51 3.46
C ASN A 68 32.48 14.23 4.17
N LYS A 69 32.31 14.79 5.37
CA LYS A 69 31.01 14.81 6.08
C LYS A 69 29.88 15.49 5.27
N SER A 70 30.25 16.17 4.18
CA SER A 70 29.40 16.87 3.22
C SER A 70 29.02 16.05 1.98
N SER A 71 29.44 14.78 1.85
CA SER A 71 29.00 13.89 0.76
C SER A 71 27.92 12.89 1.21
N ASP A 72 26.81 13.43 1.69
CA ASP A 72 25.41 13.07 1.39
C ASP A 72 25.05 11.60 1.12
N HIS A 73 25.26 10.71 2.09
CA HIS A 73 24.46 9.47 2.21
C HIS A 73 23.82 9.42 3.60
N PHE A 74 22.70 10.14 3.73
CA PHE A 74 22.05 10.35 5.02
C PHE A 74 21.39 9.07 5.54
N ALA A 75 21.67 8.76 6.80
CA ALA A 75 20.87 7.80 7.54
C ALA A 75 19.42 8.29 7.62
N ILE A 76 18.50 7.54 7.01
CA ILE A 76 17.06 7.84 7.06
C ILE A 76 16.40 7.30 8.34
N CYS A 77 17.03 6.29 8.95
CA CYS A 77 16.58 5.68 10.21
C CYS A 77 17.72 5.73 11.23
N SER A 78 17.37 5.78 12.52
CA SER A 78 18.33 5.74 13.63
C SER A 78 19.07 4.41 13.79
N ALA A 79 18.51 3.34 13.23
CA ALA A 79 19.11 2.01 13.13
C ALA A 79 19.25 1.61 11.65
N PRO A 80 20.30 0.86 11.26
CA PRO A 80 20.64 0.58 9.87
C PRO A 80 19.55 -0.20 9.10
N PHE A 81 18.72 -0.97 9.79
CA PHE A 81 17.62 -1.75 9.20
C PHE A 81 16.25 -1.36 9.76
N GLY A 82 16.14 -0.16 10.36
CA GLY A 82 14.93 0.30 11.03
C GLY A 82 14.46 -0.70 12.10
N SER A 83 13.16 -0.99 12.13
CA SER A 83 12.54 -1.96 13.04
C SER A 83 12.80 -3.42 12.61
N ALA A 84 14.06 -3.84 12.64
CA ALA A 84 14.51 -5.13 12.12
C ALA A 84 13.79 -6.36 12.73
N SER A 85 13.34 -6.25 13.98
CA SER A 85 12.60 -7.31 14.69
C SER A 85 11.25 -7.66 14.05
N LEU A 86 10.70 -6.78 13.20
CA LEU A 86 9.42 -7.03 12.50
C LEU A 86 9.62 -7.76 11.16
N LEU A 87 10.82 -7.71 10.58
CA LEU A 87 11.12 -8.32 9.28
C LEU A 87 10.85 -9.84 9.20
N PRO A 88 11.07 -10.64 10.28
CA PRO A 88 10.71 -12.06 10.29
C PRO A 88 9.24 -12.34 9.98
N ILE A 89 8.31 -11.42 10.28
CA ILE A 89 6.87 -11.60 9.97
C ILE A 89 6.66 -11.69 8.46
N SER A 90 7.16 -10.69 7.72
CA SER A 90 7.06 -10.68 6.26
C SER A 90 7.85 -11.81 5.62
N TRP A 91 9.03 -12.14 6.19
CA TRP A 91 9.81 -13.29 5.74
C TRP A 91 9.01 -14.60 5.87
N ALA A 92 8.42 -14.86 7.04
CA ALA A 92 7.64 -16.06 7.29
C ALA A 92 6.42 -16.15 6.36
N TYR A 93 5.69 -15.05 6.18
CA TYR A 93 4.56 -14.97 5.24
C TYR A 93 4.97 -15.39 3.82
N MET A 94 6.06 -14.82 3.29
CA MET A 94 6.54 -15.15 1.95
C MET A 94 7.01 -16.61 1.85
N ARG A 95 7.70 -17.12 2.87
CA ARG A 95 8.24 -18.49 2.88
C ARG A 95 7.15 -19.55 2.99
N LEU A 96 6.12 -19.31 3.80
CA LEU A 96 5.01 -20.25 4.01
C LEU A 96 4.09 -20.31 2.80
N LEU A 97 3.78 -19.16 2.18
CA LEU A 97 2.94 -19.15 0.97
C LEU A 97 3.69 -19.64 -0.28
N GLY A 98 4.98 -19.31 -0.36
CA GLY A 98 5.77 -19.51 -1.56
C GLY A 98 5.23 -18.76 -2.79
N PRO A 99 5.82 -18.96 -3.97
CA PRO A 99 5.43 -18.22 -5.18
C PRO A 99 3.97 -18.46 -5.58
N LYS A 100 3.49 -19.70 -5.48
CA LYS A 100 2.11 -20.07 -5.83
C LYS A 100 1.11 -19.43 -4.87
N GLY A 101 1.38 -19.48 -3.56
CA GLY A 101 0.50 -18.88 -2.55
C GLY A 101 0.45 -17.36 -2.66
N LEU A 102 1.59 -16.69 -2.91
CA LEU A 102 1.64 -15.24 -3.12
C LEU A 102 0.84 -14.80 -4.36
N LYS A 103 0.97 -15.55 -5.46
CA LYS A 103 0.16 -15.33 -6.68
C LYS A 103 -1.32 -15.50 -6.39
N ARG A 104 -1.69 -16.60 -5.72
CA ARG A 104 -3.09 -16.90 -5.35
C ARG A 104 -3.67 -15.81 -4.45
N ALA A 105 -2.93 -15.34 -3.45
CA ALA A 105 -3.37 -14.26 -2.57
C ALA A 105 -3.72 -12.99 -3.35
N SER A 106 -2.91 -12.62 -4.35
CA SER A 106 -3.20 -11.47 -5.20
C SER A 106 -4.40 -11.69 -6.13
N GLN A 107 -4.56 -12.90 -6.68
CA GLN A 107 -5.73 -13.25 -7.48
C GLN A 107 -7.02 -13.20 -6.65
N THR A 108 -7.00 -13.72 -5.43
CA THR A 108 -8.13 -13.69 -4.51
C THR A 108 -8.49 -12.26 -4.11
N ALA A 109 -7.51 -11.39 -3.87
CA ALA A 109 -7.78 -9.97 -3.60
C ALA A 109 -8.52 -9.28 -4.77
N LEU A 110 -8.06 -9.51 -6.01
CA LEU A 110 -8.72 -9.00 -7.22
C LEU A 110 -10.13 -9.57 -7.39
N LEU A 111 -10.29 -10.88 -7.16
CA LEU A 111 -11.58 -11.57 -7.26
C LEU A 111 -12.58 -11.01 -6.25
N ASN A 112 -12.20 -10.89 -4.97
CA ASN A 112 -13.08 -10.40 -3.92
C ASN A 112 -13.53 -8.96 -4.19
N ALA A 113 -12.61 -8.09 -4.60
CA ALA A 113 -12.93 -6.70 -4.95
C ALA A 113 -13.93 -6.63 -6.11
N ASN A 114 -13.72 -7.39 -7.17
CA ASN A 114 -14.62 -7.40 -8.33
C ASN A 114 -15.96 -8.10 -8.05
N TYR A 115 -15.98 -9.10 -7.16
CA TYR A 115 -17.22 -9.71 -6.68
C TYR A 115 -18.09 -8.69 -5.95
N MET A 116 -17.51 -7.95 -5.00
CA MET A 116 -18.24 -6.90 -4.28
C MET A 116 -18.65 -5.74 -5.18
N LEU A 117 -17.78 -5.31 -6.10
CA LEU A 117 -18.11 -4.34 -7.14
C LEU A 117 -19.35 -4.79 -7.91
N LYS A 118 -19.38 -6.04 -8.38
CA LYS A 118 -20.50 -6.58 -9.17
C LYS A 118 -21.81 -6.62 -8.36
N ARG A 119 -21.75 -6.93 -7.06
CA ARG A 119 -22.94 -6.94 -6.18
C ARG A 119 -23.47 -5.54 -5.86
N LEU A 120 -22.59 -4.54 -5.79
CA LEU A 120 -22.95 -3.19 -5.37
C LEU A 120 -23.27 -2.24 -6.52
N ARG A 121 -22.85 -2.55 -7.76
CA ARG A 121 -22.95 -1.63 -8.90
C ARG A 121 -24.37 -1.21 -9.27
N ASP A 122 -25.38 -2.03 -8.96
CA ASP A 122 -26.77 -1.74 -9.31
C ASP A 122 -27.42 -0.80 -8.26
N TYR A 123 -26.79 -0.65 -7.08
CA TYR A 123 -27.24 0.21 -5.99
C TYR A 123 -26.42 1.50 -5.86
N TYR A 124 -25.15 1.44 -6.22
CA TYR A 124 -24.20 2.52 -6.03
C TYR A 124 -23.42 2.83 -7.31
N LYS A 125 -23.14 4.12 -7.52
CA LYS A 125 -22.25 4.54 -8.60
C LYS A 125 -20.80 4.19 -8.24
N ILE A 126 -20.17 3.36 -9.06
CA ILE A 126 -18.77 2.97 -8.89
C ILE A 126 -17.88 3.81 -9.80
N ARG A 127 -16.74 4.30 -9.27
CA ARG A 127 -15.78 5.13 -10.01
C ARG A 127 -14.53 4.35 -10.37
N TYR A 128 -13.90 4.75 -11.48
CA TYR A 128 -12.60 4.28 -11.96
C TYR A 128 -12.52 2.76 -12.17
N VAL A 129 -13.21 2.30 -13.21
CA VAL A 129 -13.08 0.94 -13.73
C VAL A 129 -12.32 0.94 -15.04
N ASN A 130 -11.70 -0.18 -15.40
CA ASN A 130 -11.08 -0.34 -16.71
C ASN A 130 -12.14 -0.51 -17.83
N SER A 131 -11.69 -0.66 -19.08
CA SER A 131 -12.56 -0.86 -20.25
C SER A 131 -13.47 -2.09 -20.17
N ALA A 132 -13.11 -3.09 -19.35
CA ALA A 132 -13.92 -4.28 -19.10
C ALA A 132 -14.86 -4.13 -17.88
N GLY A 133 -14.93 -2.94 -17.28
CA GLY A 133 -15.76 -2.68 -16.10
C GLY A 133 -15.24 -3.31 -14.80
N MET A 134 -13.95 -3.67 -14.75
CA MET A 134 -13.30 -4.29 -13.59
C MET A 134 -12.44 -3.29 -12.82
N CYS A 135 -12.26 -3.54 -11.53
CA CYS A 135 -11.33 -2.83 -10.66
C CYS A 135 -10.09 -3.67 -10.31
N ALA A 136 -9.14 -3.05 -9.59
CA ALA A 136 -7.98 -3.75 -9.05
C ALA A 136 -8.35 -4.45 -7.72
N HIS A 137 -7.54 -4.32 -6.68
CA HIS A 137 -7.79 -4.93 -5.36
C HIS A 137 -8.71 -4.07 -4.46
N GLU A 138 -9.26 -2.99 -5.03
CA GLU A 138 -10.11 -2.02 -4.36
C GLU A 138 -10.96 -1.28 -5.40
N PHE A 139 -12.06 -0.68 -4.95
CA PHE A 139 -12.89 0.21 -5.77
C PHE A 139 -13.48 1.33 -4.92
N ILE A 140 -13.95 2.38 -5.60
CA ILE A 140 -14.49 3.58 -4.96
C ILE A 140 -15.98 3.68 -5.25
N ILE A 141 -16.77 3.83 -4.18
CA ILE A 141 -18.19 4.15 -4.26
C ILE A 141 -18.34 5.68 -4.20
N ASP A 142 -19.04 6.22 -5.18
CA ASP A 142 -19.40 7.63 -5.24
C ASP A 142 -20.73 7.85 -4.50
N CYS A 143 -20.62 8.53 -3.36
CA CYS A 143 -21.76 8.82 -2.49
C CYS A 143 -22.37 10.21 -2.76
N SER A 144 -21.85 10.97 -3.73
CA SER A 144 -22.27 12.36 -3.96
C SER A 144 -23.74 12.53 -4.28
N GLN A 145 -24.39 11.50 -4.83
CA GLN A 145 -25.82 11.50 -5.09
C GLN A 145 -26.67 11.66 -3.82
N PHE A 146 -26.15 11.24 -2.66
CA PHE A 146 -26.87 11.25 -1.38
C PHE A 146 -26.89 12.62 -0.70
N SER A 147 -26.01 13.54 -1.13
CA SER A 147 -25.98 14.93 -0.64
C SER A 147 -27.31 15.65 -0.84
N LYS A 148 -28.09 15.28 -1.87
CA LYS A 148 -29.44 15.82 -2.13
C LYS A 148 -30.43 15.47 -1.02
N GLN A 149 -30.18 14.41 -0.28
CA GLN A 149 -30.94 13.99 0.90
C GLN A 149 -30.27 14.42 2.21
N ASN A 150 -29.28 15.32 2.16
CA ASN A 150 -28.46 15.73 3.31
C ASN A 150 -27.78 14.55 4.02
N ILE A 151 -27.36 13.54 3.27
CA ILE A 151 -26.58 12.40 3.78
C ILE A 151 -25.14 12.55 3.30
N ASP A 152 -24.23 12.70 4.26
CA ASP A 152 -22.80 12.77 4.00
C ASP A 152 -22.13 11.39 4.12
N VAL A 153 -20.93 11.27 3.58
CA VAL A 153 -20.14 10.04 3.68
C VAL A 153 -19.84 9.63 5.12
N ILE A 154 -19.70 10.61 6.02
CA ILE A 154 -19.50 10.32 7.43
C ILE A 154 -20.73 9.65 8.06
N ASP A 155 -21.94 9.98 7.62
CA ASP A 155 -23.18 9.36 8.11
C ASP A 155 -23.26 7.91 7.67
N ILE A 156 -22.93 7.64 6.41
CA ILE A 156 -22.84 6.28 5.87
C ILE A 156 -21.79 5.47 6.63
N ALA A 157 -20.62 6.06 6.89
CA ALA A 157 -19.54 5.38 7.60
C ALA A 157 -19.88 5.08 9.05
N LYS A 158 -20.50 6.02 9.78
CA LYS A 158 -21.00 5.80 11.14
C LYS A 158 -22.10 4.75 11.14
N ARG A 159 -23.03 4.80 10.18
CA ARG A 159 -24.11 3.81 10.08
C ARG A 159 -23.56 2.40 9.80
N LEU A 160 -22.50 2.27 9.03
CA LEU A 160 -21.84 0.97 8.82
C LEU A 160 -21.26 0.39 10.13
N MET A 161 -20.85 1.22 11.09
CA MET A 161 -20.40 0.75 12.41
C MET A 161 -21.53 0.05 13.17
N ASP A 162 -22.79 0.50 13.02
CA ASP A 162 -23.96 -0.17 13.59
C ASP A 162 -24.21 -1.56 12.98
N TYR A 163 -23.63 -1.85 11.81
CA TYR A 163 -23.64 -3.16 11.16
C TYR A 163 -22.30 -3.90 11.30
N ASP A 164 -21.46 -3.50 12.26
CA ASP A 164 -20.13 -4.09 12.51
C ASP A 164 -19.13 -3.95 11.34
N PHE A 165 -19.31 -2.94 10.47
CA PHE A 165 -18.40 -2.63 9.37
C PHE A 165 -17.71 -1.29 9.56
N ILE A 166 -16.37 -1.27 9.46
CA ILE A 166 -15.57 -0.05 9.52
C ILE A 166 -14.98 0.23 8.13
N PRO A 167 -15.58 1.14 7.34
CA PRO A 167 -15.06 1.47 6.03
C PRO A 167 -13.85 2.41 6.13
N THR A 168 -12.98 2.39 5.11
CA THR A 168 -11.99 3.45 4.92
C THR A 168 -12.66 4.63 4.22
N ILE A 169 -12.82 5.74 4.92
CA ILE A 169 -13.18 7.00 4.28
C ILE A 169 -11.91 7.56 3.66
N SER A 170 -11.85 7.63 2.33
CA SER A 170 -10.69 8.18 1.64
C SER A 170 -11.03 9.54 1.05
N VAL A 171 -10.16 10.51 1.30
CA VAL A 171 -10.03 11.68 0.44
C VAL A 171 -8.97 11.31 -0.60
N PRO A 172 -9.28 11.15 -1.90
CA PRO A 172 -8.22 10.98 -2.87
C PRO A 172 -7.36 12.24 -2.86
N SER A 173 -6.08 12.11 -2.54
CA SER A 173 -5.14 13.23 -2.59
C SER A 173 -5.03 13.71 -4.03
N ARG A 174 -5.42 14.97 -4.26
CA ARG A 174 -5.34 15.63 -5.57
C ARG A 174 -3.89 16.05 -5.81
N SER A 175 -3.25 15.46 -6.83
CA SER A 175 -2.22 16.18 -7.58
C SER A 175 -2.89 17.38 -8.26
N GLY A 176 -2.69 18.57 -7.72
CA GLY A 176 -2.90 19.87 -8.39
C GLY A 176 -4.34 20.26 -8.72
N LYS A 177 -4.82 21.34 -8.08
CA LYS A 177 -5.99 22.16 -8.44
C LYS A 177 -7.34 21.44 -8.55
N LEU A 178 -8.06 21.42 -7.43
CA LEU A 178 -9.46 21.89 -7.30
C LEU A 178 -9.88 21.62 -5.85
N ALA A 179 -10.26 22.67 -5.15
CA ALA A 179 -11.12 22.54 -3.98
C ALA A 179 -12.55 22.41 -4.52
N GLU A 180 -13.00 21.17 -4.73
CA GLU A 180 -14.38 20.90 -5.13
C GLU A 180 -14.82 19.64 -4.40
N LYS A 181 -15.56 19.85 -3.29
CA LYS A 181 -16.25 18.85 -2.44
C LYS A 181 -15.60 17.45 -2.38
N SER A 182 -14.34 17.39 -1.95
CA SER A 182 -13.55 16.15 -1.92
C SER A 182 -13.90 15.16 -0.79
N TYR A 183 -14.95 15.40 -0.01
CA TYR A 183 -15.30 14.63 1.20
C TYR A 183 -16.31 13.49 0.95
N GLU A 184 -16.85 13.34 -0.26
CA GLU A 184 -17.99 12.46 -0.54
C GLU A 184 -17.59 11.11 -1.17
N LYS A 185 -16.51 10.47 -0.70
CA LYS A 185 -16.07 9.17 -1.22
C LYS A 185 -15.81 8.12 -0.15
N ILE A 186 -16.35 6.92 -0.35
CA ILE A 186 -16.00 5.74 0.44
C ILE A 186 -15.10 4.85 -0.41
N LYS A 187 -13.92 4.55 0.13
CA LYS A 187 -13.03 3.55 -0.42
C LYS A 187 -13.35 2.24 0.29
N MET A 188 -13.83 1.28 -0.49
CA MET A 188 -13.91 -0.09 -0.02
C MET A 188 -12.61 -0.80 -0.37
N GLU A 189 -11.75 -0.92 0.64
CA GLU A 189 -10.57 -1.77 0.58
C GLU A 189 -10.95 -3.11 1.21
N ILE A 190 -11.04 -4.16 0.40
CA ILE A 190 -11.18 -5.52 0.92
C ILE A 190 -9.76 -6.01 1.20
N GLN A 191 -9.26 -5.71 2.39
CA GLN A 191 -8.06 -6.40 2.87
C GLN A 191 -8.40 -7.89 2.95
N GLY A 192 -7.49 -8.73 2.42
CA GLY A 192 -7.69 -10.15 2.13
C GLY A 192 -8.05 -11.07 3.32
N GLY A 193 -8.49 -10.53 4.45
CA GLY A 193 -9.09 -11.24 5.58
C GLY A 193 -10.62 -11.12 5.69
N ILE A 194 -11.28 -10.20 4.97
CA ILE A 194 -12.75 -9.99 5.07
C ILE A 194 -13.46 -10.66 3.89
N ALA A 195 -13.30 -11.99 3.76
CA ALA A 195 -14.06 -12.79 2.80
C ALA A 195 -14.72 -14.02 3.43
N ASN A 196 -14.70 -14.14 4.77
CA ASN A 196 -15.23 -15.28 5.51
C ASN A 196 -16.33 -14.92 6.52
N ARG A 197 -17.11 -13.86 6.25
CA ARG A 197 -18.45 -13.69 6.83
C ARG A 197 -19.41 -13.20 5.77
#